data_AF-A0A1C1A0L8-F1
#
_entry.id   AF-A0A1C1A0L8-F1
#
_cell.length_a   1.000
_cell.length_b   1.000
_cell.length_c   1.000
_cell.angle_alpha   90.00
_cell.angle_beta   90.00
_cell.angle_gamma   90.00
#
_symmetry.space_group_name_H-M   'P 1'
#
loop_
_entity.id
_entity.type
_entity.pdbx_description
1 polymer ?
#
loop_
_entity_poly.entity_id
_entity_poly.type
_entity_poly.pdbx_seq_one_letter_code
_entity_poly.pdbx_strand_id
1 'polypeptide(L)'
;MIGTIRINVIVASLACIFTFVLSIGNNVFLSTCLKSGYSFLILFVLTFGFRWVLGLLTGSVSLLEASSDVNSSSNVGQKLDLITPDEDAETREMMKSNMPNNQNAALSNEAQFSPLNPPKLVTKNNFDPEQLAGALRRMSED
;
A
#
# COMPACT_ATOMS: atom_id res chain seq x y z
N MET A 1 0.99 -11.58 6.52
CA MET A 1 -0.03 -12.65 6.44
C MET A 1 -1.34 -11.97 6.09
N ILE A 2 -1.80 -12.10 4.84
CA ILE A 2 -2.89 -11.26 4.33
C ILE A 2 -4.25 -11.75 4.84
N GLY A 3 -4.73 -11.11 5.89
CA GLY A 3 -6.09 -11.25 6.43
C GLY A 3 -6.27 -12.22 7.60
N THR A 4 -7.17 -11.84 8.50
CA THR A 4 -7.46 -12.58 9.73
C THR A 4 -8.11 -13.93 9.43
N ILE A 5 -7.63 -15.00 10.07
CA ILE A 5 -8.25 -16.35 10.02
C ILE A 5 -9.74 -16.33 10.39
N ARG A 6 -10.18 -15.28 11.10
CA ARG A 6 -11.56 -14.99 11.49
C ARG A 6 -12.54 -15.06 10.32
N ILE A 7 -12.21 -14.53 9.14
CA ILE A 7 -13.15 -14.54 7.99
C ILE A 7 -13.42 -15.97 7.52
N ASN A 8 -12.39 -16.82 7.45
CA ASN A 8 -12.55 -18.21 7.04
C ASN A 8 -13.41 -18.99 8.04
N VAL A 9 -13.21 -18.73 9.34
CA VAL A 9 -14.00 -19.33 10.42
C VAL A 9 -15.46 -18.88 10.37
N ILE A 10 -15.72 -17.58 10.13
CA ILE A 10 -17.09 -17.04 10.01
C ILE A 10 -17.83 -17.69 8.84
N VAL A 11 -17.21 -17.77 7.66
CA VAL A 11 -17.84 -18.36 6.47
C VAL A 11 -18.12 -19.85 6.68
N ALA A 12 -17.16 -20.60 7.21
CA ALA A 12 -17.35 -22.03 7.50
C ALA A 12 -18.45 -22.24 8.56
N SER A 13 -18.47 -21.41 9.61
CA SER A 13 -19.50 -21.47 10.66
C SER A 13 -20.89 -21.19 10.10
N LEU A 14 -21.03 -20.19 9.22
CA LEU A 14 -22.31 -19.85 8.60
C LEU A 14 -22.85 -21.03 7.78
N ALA A 15 -21.98 -21.69 7.01
CA ALA A 15 -22.39 -22.82 6.20
C ALA A 15 -22.68 -24.10 7.02
N CYS A 16 -21.99 -24.29 8.14
CA CYS A 16 -22.31 -25.31 9.13
C CYS A 16 -23.73 -25.10 9.67
N ILE A 17 -24.05 -23.89 10.13
CA ILE A 17 -25.39 -23.54 10.64
C ILE A 17 -26.45 -23.77 9.56
N PHE A 18 -26.19 -23.33 8.33
CA PHE A 18 -27.13 -23.51 7.22
C PHE A 18 -27.41 -25.00 6.92
N THR A 19 -26.36 -25.82 6.90
CA THR A 19 -26.48 -27.28 6.69
C THR A 19 -27.22 -27.95 7.84
N PHE A 20 -26.97 -27.51 9.07
CA PHE A 20 -27.66 -28.01 10.27
C PHE A 20 -29.16 -27.74 10.21
N VAL A 21 -29.56 -26.50 9.89
CA VAL A 21 -30.97 -26.10 9.76
C VAL A 21 -31.70 -26.89 8.67
N LEU A 22 -31.05 -27.12 7.53
CA LEU A 22 -31.65 -27.93 6.45
C LEU A 22 -31.73 -29.43 6.80
N SER A 23 -30.80 -29.95 7.59
CA SER A 23 -30.74 -31.38 7.92
C SER A 23 -31.59 -31.77 9.13
N ILE A 24 -31.86 -30.85 10.07
CA ILE A 24 -32.57 -31.14 11.33
C ILE A 24 -34.00 -31.67 11.11
N GLY A 25 -34.67 -31.25 10.04
CA GLY A 25 -36.06 -31.63 9.75
C GLY A 25 -36.24 -33.03 9.13
N ASN A 26 -35.17 -33.63 8.59
CA ASN A 26 -35.28 -34.84 7.75
C ASN A 26 -34.33 -35.98 8.16
N ASN A 27 -33.55 -35.82 9.23
CA ASN A 27 -32.58 -36.82 9.68
C ASN A 27 -32.55 -36.92 11.21
N VAL A 28 -32.16 -38.09 11.72
CA VAL A 28 -31.86 -38.29 13.15
C VAL A 28 -30.79 -37.28 13.58
N PHE A 29 -30.91 -36.74 14.80
CA PHE A 29 -30.03 -35.69 15.33
C PHE A 29 -28.53 -36.00 15.16
N LEU A 30 -28.14 -37.27 15.37
CA LEU A 30 -26.78 -37.74 15.18
C LEU A 30 -26.30 -37.56 13.72
N SER A 31 -27.11 -37.97 12.75
CA SER A 31 -26.80 -37.84 11.32
C SER A 31 -26.72 -36.38 10.88
N THR A 32 -27.54 -35.50 11.46
CA THR A 32 -27.49 -34.06 11.22
C THR A 32 -26.21 -33.42 11.76
N CYS A 33 -25.77 -33.83 12.96
CA CYS A 33 -24.52 -33.36 13.55
C CYS A 33 -23.30 -33.76 12.69
N LEU A 34 -23.23 -35.02 12.26
CA LEU A 34 -22.20 -35.52 11.34
C LEU A 34 -22.20 -34.76 10.01
N LYS A 35 -23.36 -34.60 9.36
CA LYS A 35 -23.50 -33.86 8.09
C LYS A 35 -23.06 -32.40 8.22
N SER A 36 -23.43 -31.74 9.31
CA SER A 36 -23.02 -30.37 9.61
C SER A 36 -21.50 -30.25 9.81
N GLY A 37 -20.89 -31.19 10.54
CA GLY A 37 -19.46 -31.25 10.75
C GLY A 37 -18.66 -31.47 9.46
N TYR A 38 -19.11 -32.39 8.60
CA TYR A 38 -18.50 -32.59 7.28
C TYR A 38 -18.63 -31.34 6.40
N SER A 39 -19.80 -30.70 6.38
CA SER A 39 -20.00 -29.45 5.63
C SER A 39 -19.09 -28.31 6.10
N PHE A 40 -18.95 -28.15 7.43
CA PHE A 40 -18.00 -27.19 8.01
C PHE A 40 -16.57 -27.46 7.53
N LEU A 41 -16.10 -28.71 7.62
CA LEU A 41 -14.73 -29.07 7.28
C LEU A 41 -14.46 -28.87 5.78
N ILE A 42 -15.39 -29.33 4.93
CA ILE A 42 -15.29 -29.19 3.47
C ILE A 42 -15.22 -27.71 3.07
N LEU A 43 -16.14 -26.89 3.59
CA LEU A 43 -16.18 -25.48 3.23
C LEU A 43 -15.06 -24.65 3.87
N PHE A 44 -14.56 -25.04 5.04
CA PHE A 44 -13.37 -24.44 5.62
C PHE A 44 -12.14 -24.69 4.74
N VAL A 45 -11.92 -25.93 4.29
CA VAL A 45 -10.81 -26.27 3.37
C VAL A 45 -10.99 -25.55 2.02
N LEU A 46 -12.22 -25.54 1.48
CA LEU A 46 -12.51 -24.91 0.19
C LEU A 46 -12.29 -23.40 0.23
N THR A 47 -12.77 -22.72 1.28
CA THR A 47 -12.57 -21.28 1.47
C THR A 47 -11.11 -20.93 1.71
N PHE A 48 -10.38 -21.76 2.47
CA PHE A 48 -8.94 -21.59 2.64
C PHE A 48 -8.17 -21.74 1.33
N GLY A 49 -8.49 -22.78 0.54
CA GLY A 49 -7.91 -22.98 -0.78
C GLY A 49 -8.23 -21.85 -1.75
N PHE A 50 -9.48 -21.40 -1.80
CA PHE A 50 -9.90 -20.27 -2.63
C PHE A 50 -9.20 -18.98 -2.23
N ARG A 51 -9.07 -18.71 -0.92
CA ARG A 51 -8.33 -17.56 -0.40
C ARG A 51 -6.84 -17.64 -0.74
N TRP A 52 -6.25 -18.83 -0.68
CA TRP A 52 -4.86 -19.04 -1.06
C TRP A 52 -4.65 -18.73 -2.55
N VAL A 53 -5.52 -19.25 -3.42
CA VAL A 53 -5.50 -18.94 -4.87
C VAL A 53 -5.71 -17.45 -5.12
N LEU A 54 -6.71 -16.83 -4.48
CA LEU A 54 -6.93 -15.38 -4.55
C LEU A 54 -5.69 -14.60 -4.11
N GLY A 55 -5.02 -15.00 -3.04
CA GLY A 55 -3.80 -14.36 -2.54
C GLY A 55 -2.62 -14.48 -3.52
N LEU A 56 -2.52 -15.59 -4.25
CA LEU A 56 -1.56 -15.73 -5.34
C LEU A 56 -1.89 -14.78 -6.51
N LEU A 57 -3.18 -14.60 -6.82
CA LEU A 57 -3.64 -13.68 -7.87
C LEU A 57 -3.52 -12.20 -7.48
N THR A 58 -3.74 -11.87 -6.20
CA THR A 58 -3.73 -10.48 -5.68
C THR A 58 -2.39 -10.09 -5.04
N GLY A 59 -1.37 -10.95 -5.10
CA GLY A 59 -0.04 -10.70 -4.53
C GLY A 59 0.66 -9.41 -5.02
N SER A 60 0.18 -8.79 -6.09
CA SER A 60 0.61 -7.47 -6.57
C SER A 60 -0.07 -6.28 -5.85
N VAL A 61 -1.21 -6.48 -5.19
CA VAL A 61 -2.00 -5.43 -4.49
C VAL A 61 -1.72 -5.41 -2.98
N SER A 62 -1.10 -6.47 -2.45
CA SER A 62 -0.85 -6.67 -1.01
C SER A 62 0.10 -5.65 -0.35
N LEU A 63 0.78 -4.79 -1.11
CA LEU A 63 1.58 -3.70 -0.53
C LEU A 63 0.73 -2.53 0.00
N LEU A 64 -0.56 -2.44 -0.37
CA LEU A 64 -1.43 -1.33 0.04
C LEU A 64 -2.23 -1.61 1.32
N GLU A 65 -2.39 -2.88 1.72
CA GLU A 65 -3.25 -3.29 2.86
C GLU A 65 -2.46 -3.72 4.11
N ALA A 66 -1.12 -3.64 4.08
CA ALA A 66 -0.29 -3.81 5.27
C ALA A 66 -0.44 -2.66 6.31
N SER A 67 -1.26 -1.65 6.00
CA SER A 67 -1.46 -0.43 6.80
C SER A 67 -2.62 -0.53 7.80
N SER A 68 -3.35 -1.64 7.87
CA SER A 68 -4.58 -1.73 8.69
C SER A 68 -4.43 -2.51 10.00
N ASP A 69 -3.26 -3.10 10.30
CA ASP A 69 -2.92 -3.63 11.64
C ASP A 69 -2.22 -2.53 12.47
N VAL A 70 -2.89 -1.40 12.65
CA VAL A 70 -2.50 -0.39 13.65
C VAL A 70 -3.17 -0.73 14.97
N ASN A 71 -2.70 -1.80 15.61
CA ASN A 71 -3.05 -2.08 17.00
C ASN A 71 -1.98 -2.91 17.68
N SER A 72 -0.77 -2.34 17.78
CA SER A 72 0.10 -2.35 18.96
C SER A 72 1.52 -1.95 18.57
N SER A 73 2.08 -0.98 19.29
CA SER A 73 3.52 -0.66 19.36
C SER A 73 4.17 0.20 18.26
N SER A 74 3.61 1.36 17.93
CA SER A 74 4.47 2.51 17.61
C SER A 74 3.89 3.80 18.17
N ASN A 75 4.21 4.08 19.43
CA ASN A 75 4.15 5.43 20.00
C ASN A 75 5.27 6.28 19.37
N VAL A 76 5.27 6.37 18.05
CA VAL A 76 6.23 7.13 17.24
C VAL A 76 5.39 8.17 16.49
N GLY A 77 5.64 9.44 16.77
CA GLY A 77 4.90 10.57 16.17
C GLY A 77 3.80 11.20 17.03
N GLN A 78 3.59 10.75 18.27
CA GLN A 78 2.61 11.34 19.20
C GLN A 78 3.21 12.33 20.23
N LYS A 79 4.53 12.50 20.27
CA LYS A 79 5.17 13.54 21.09
C LYS A 79 5.34 14.81 20.26
N LEU A 80 4.38 15.70 20.39
CA LEU A 80 4.50 17.09 19.97
C LEU A 80 4.93 17.90 21.19
N ASP A 81 6.20 18.32 21.22
CA ASP A 81 6.70 19.24 22.23
C ASP A 81 6.33 20.67 21.80
N LEU A 82 5.47 21.33 22.57
CA LEU A 82 5.06 22.74 22.35
C LEU A 82 5.82 23.71 23.27
N ILE A 83 6.81 23.23 24.03
CA ILE A 83 7.67 24.09 24.84
C ILE A 83 8.80 24.60 23.95
N THR A 84 8.73 25.89 23.63
CA THR A 84 9.89 26.63 23.16
C THR A 84 10.73 27.01 24.40
N PRO A 85 12.03 26.65 24.46
CA PRO A 85 12.93 27.12 25.52
C PRO A 85 12.99 28.65 25.58
N ASP A 86 13.11 29.22 26.77
CA ASP A 86 13.03 30.67 27.07
C ASP A 86 14.25 31.50 26.57
N GLU A 87 14.99 30.99 25.57
CA GLU A 87 16.21 31.60 25.00
C GLU A 87 15.92 32.74 23.99
N ASP A 88 14.69 33.24 23.99
CA ASP A 88 14.20 34.26 23.04
C ASP A 88 14.89 35.62 23.22
N ALA A 89 15.36 35.95 24.43
CA ALA A 89 15.93 37.27 24.71
C ALA A 89 17.28 37.49 24.02
N GLU A 90 18.21 36.56 24.20
CA GLU A 90 19.56 36.62 23.62
C GLU A 90 19.52 36.43 22.10
N THR A 91 18.68 35.50 21.62
CA THR A 91 18.49 35.26 20.17
C THR A 91 17.85 36.47 19.48
N ARG A 92 16.90 37.16 20.12
CA ARG A 92 16.32 38.42 19.60
C ARG A 92 17.35 39.54 19.53
N GLU A 93 18.27 39.65 20.49
CA GLU A 93 19.35 40.63 20.41
C GLU A 93 20.30 40.34 19.23
N MET A 94 20.68 39.08 19.02
CA MET A 94 21.50 38.68 17.88
C MET A 94 20.81 38.91 16.53
N MET A 95 19.51 38.61 16.42
CA MET A 95 18.73 38.90 15.21
C MET A 95 18.60 40.41 14.94
N LYS A 96 18.41 41.21 15.98
CA LYS A 96 18.31 42.67 15.84
C LYS A 96 19.64 43.29 15.43
N SER A 97 20.76 42.72 15.86
CA SER A 97 22.11 43.17 15.47
C SER A 97 22.46 42.86 14.00
N ASN A 98 21.83 41.84 13.39
CA ASN A 98 22.05 41.45 11.99
C ASN A 98 20.97 41.95 11.02
N MET A 99 19.97 42.68 11.51
CA MET A 99 18.95 43.27 10.65
C MET A 99 19.50 44.56 10.04
N PRO A 100 19.66 44.65 8.70
CA PRO A 100 20.18 45.86 8.07
C PRO A 100 19.21 47.00 8.31
N ASN A 101 19.63 47.97 9.13
CA ASN A 101 18.87 49.17 9.41
C ASN A 101 18.53 49.87 8.10
N ASN A 102 17.24 49.89 7.78
CA ASN A 102 16.63 50.53 6.63
C ASN A 102 17.21 51.92 6.38
N GLN A 103 17.82 52.15 5.21
CA GLN A 103 17.80 53.40 4.42
C GLN A 103 18.81 53.34 3.25
N ASN A 104 18.28 53.29 2.01
CA ASN A 104 18.92 53.54 0.70
C ASN A 104 19.49 52.33 -0.09
N ALA A 105 19.33 52.44 -1.43
CA ALA A 105 19.73 51.53 -2.53
C ALA A 105 18.72 50.40 -2.83
N ALA A 106 17.71 50.57 -3.69
CA ALA A 106 17.78 50.83 -5.14
C ALA A 106 18.82 49.95 -5.87
N LEU A 107 18.34 49.24 -6.90
CA LEU A 107 19.04 48.53 -7.98
C LEU A 107 19.34 47.04 -7.76
N SER A 108 18.50 46.19 -8.37
CA SER A 108 18.83 45.01 -9.22
C SER A 108 17.61 44.07 -9.23
N ASN A 109 16.68 44.19 -10.20
CA ASN A 109 16.68 43.46 -11.49
C ASN A 109 17.68 42.30 -11.58
N GLU A 110 17.28 41.21 -12.23
CA GLU A 110 18.03 39.97 -12.49
C GLU A 110 17.69 38.78 -11.56
N ALA A 111 16.47 38.22 -11.68
CA ALA A 111 16.23 36.76 -11.61
C ALA A 111 14.75 36.41 -11.90
N GLN A 112 14.23 36.80 -13.08
CA GLN A 112 12.93 36.30 -13.55
C GLN A 112 13.14 34.92 -14.20
N PHE A 113 12.81 33.86 -13.45
CA PHE A 113 12.98 32.46 -13.87
C PHE A 113 12.14 32.14 -15.12
N SER A 114 12.76 31.65 -16.19
CA SER A 114 12.07 31.23 -17.42
C SER A 114 12.29 29.72 -17.64
N PRO A 115 11.27 28.87 -17.49
CA PRO A 115 11.43 27.42 -17.57
C PRO A 115 11.74 26.97 -19.01
N LEU A 116 12.87 26.27 -19.17
CA LEU A 116 13.35 25.70 -20.43
C LEU A 116 12.35 24.64 -20.94
N ASN A 117 11.86 24.79 -22.17
CA ASN A 117 10.99 23.81 -22.83
C ASN A 117 11.82 22.59 -23.26
N PRO A 118 11.72 21.42 -22.60
CA PRO A 118 12.48 20.26 -23.03
C PRO A 118 11.89 19.70 -24.35
N PRO A 119 12.74 19.28 -25.30
CA PRO A 119 12.28 18.73 -26.57
C PRO A 119 11.60 17.37 -26.37
N LYS A 120 10.40 17.21 -26.95
CA LYS A 120 9.58 16.00 -26.85
C LYS A 120 10.23 14.85 -27.63
N LEU A 121 10.60 13.78 -26.93
CA LEU A 121 11.10 12.55 -27.53
C LEU A 121 9.94 11.82 -28.23
N VAL A 122 9.85 11.95 -29.55
CA VAL A 122 8.99 11.12 -30.39
C VAL A 122 9.78 9.88 -30.83
N THR A 123 9.25 8.70 -30.52
CA THR A 123 9.81 7.41 -30.98
C THR A 123 9.87 7.40 -32.50
N LYS A 124 11.09 7.32 -33.05
CA LYS A 124 11.33 7.20 -34.49
C LYS A 124 10.89 5.80 -34.93
N ASN A 125 9.75 5.69 -35.60
CA ASN A 125 9.21 4.43 -36.13
C ASN A 125 9.87 3.96 -37.45
N ASN A 126 10.94 4.62 -37.90
CA ASN A 126 11.69 4.24 -39.11
C ASN A 126 13.08 3.75 -38.69
N PHE A 127 13.15 2.48 -38.27
CA PHE A 127 14.43 1.79 -38.14
C PHE A 127 14.75 1.12 -39.49
N ASP A 128 15.96 1.35 -39.98
CA ASP A 128 16.48 0.73 -41.20
C ASP A 128 16.60 -0.79 -40.99
N PRO A 129 16.05 -1.66 -41.86
CA PRO A 129 16.04 -3.12 -41.66
C PRO A 129 17.43 -3.72 -41.38
N GLU A 130 18.51 -3.14 -41.90
CA GLU A 130 19.87 -3.60 -41.63
C GLU A 130 20.29 -3.38 -40.16
N GLN A 131 19.90 -2.25 -39.57
CA GLN A 131 20.20 -1.94 -38.17
C GLN A 131 19.37 -2.83 -37.22
N LEU A 132 18.15 -3.17 -37.62
CA LEU A 132 17.29 -4.09 -36.88
C LEU A 132 17.85 -5.52 -36.91
N ALA A 133 18.32 -5.98 -38.07
CA ALA A 133 18.98 -7.28 -38.19
C ALA A 133 20.28 -7.35 -37.36
N GLY A 134 21.08 -6.27 -37.37
CA GLY A 134 22.29 -6.18 -36.56
C GLY A 134 22.02 -6.16 -35.05
N ALA A 135 20.96 -5.47 -34.62
CA ALA A 135 20.53 -5.44 -33.23
C ALA A 135 20.03 -6.81 -32.75
N LEU A 136 19.21 -7.49 -33.57
CA LEU A 136 18.74 -8.85 -33.28
C LEU A 136 19.89 -9.84 -33.16
N ARG A 137 20.89 -9.73 -34.04
CA ARG A 137 22.07 -10.59 -33.99
C ARG A 137 22.83 -10.41 -32.68
N ARG A 138 23.12 -9.17 -32.28
CA ARG A 138 23.82 -8.90 -31.02
C ARG A 138 23.04 -9.36 -29.80
N MET A 139 21.72 -9.17 -29.80
CA MET A 139 20.85 -9.66 -28.72
C MET A 139 20.83 -11.19 -28.61
N SER A 140 21.12 -11.91 -29.69
CA SER A 140 21.21 -13.37 -29.69
C SER A 140 22.61 -13.89 -29.36
N GLU A 141 23.64 -13.04 -29.41
CA GLU A 141 25.04 -13.40 -29.17
C GLU A 141 25.48 -13.09 -27.72
N ASP A 142 24.70 -12.27 -26.99
CA ASP A 142 24.73 -12.10 -25.52
C ASP A 142 23.76 -13.06 -24.81
#